data_AF-A0A076EV52-F1
#
_entry.id   AF-A0A076EV52-F1
#
_cell.length_a   1.000
_cell.length_b   1.000
_cell.length_c   1.000
_cell.angle_alpha   90.00
_cell.angle_beta   90.00
_cell.angle_gamma   90.00
#
_symmetry.space_group_name_H-M   'P 1'
#
loop_
_entity.id
_entity.type
_entity.pdbx_description
1 polymer ?
#
loop_
_entity_poly.entity_id
_entity_poly.type
_entity_poly.pdbx_seq_one_letter_code
_entity_poly.pdbx_strand_id
1 'polypeptide(L)' 'MKLNLFAAWVSFALVLLSVVCLGGFLVAAGSGQGGWAVISGSLCVVALAGAMALYGGTVRHDHRLHHETPHLF' A
#
# COMPACT_ATOMS: atom_id res chain seq x y z
N MET A 1 1.40 -21.29 0.76
CA MET A 1 1.52 -20.11 -0.13
C MET A 1 2.90 -19.52 0.07
N LYS A 2 3.63 -19.20 -1.01
CA LYS A 2 4.92 -18.48 -0.89
C LYS A 2 4.63 -17.14 -0.20
N LEU A 3 5.24 -16.88 0.95
CA LEU A 3 5.05 -15.65 1.74
C LEU A 3 5.26 -14.39 0.88
N ASN A 4 6.21 -14.48 -0.05
CA ASN A 4 6.54 -13.44 -1.02
C ASN A 4 5.40 -13.16 -2.01
N LEU A 5 4.68 -14.19 -2.47
CA LEU A 5 3.53 -14.05 -3.35
C LEU A 5 2.36 -13.38 -2.61
N PHE A 6 2.12 -13.76 -1.36
CA PHE A 6 1.11 -13.11 -0.52
C PHE A 6 1.42 -11.63 -0.31
N ALA A 7 2.66 -11.30 0.07
CA ALA A 7 3.05 -9.92 0.30
C ALA A 7 3.01 -9.06 -0.98
N ALA A 8 3.35 -9.64 -2.14
CA ALA A 8 3.20 -8.97 -3.42
C ALA A 8 1.73 -8.63 -3.74
N TRP A 9 0.82 -9.59 -3.58
CA TRP A 9 -0.61 -9.35 -3.80
C TRP A 9 -1.21 -8.34 -2.82
N VAL A 10 -0.84 -8.41 -1.54
CA VAL A 10 -1.36 -7.50 -0.52
C VAL A 10 -0.83 -6.08 -0.73
N SER A 11 0.47 -5.91 -1.02
CA SER A 11 1.04 -4.59 -1.33
C SER A 11 0.44 -3.99 -2.60
N PHE A 12 0.22 -4.81 -3.64
CA PHE A 12 -0.49 -4.38 -4.85
C PHE A 12 -1.93 -3.91 -4.56
N ALA A 13 -2.68 -4.67 -3.75
CA ALA A 13 -4.04 -4.28 -3.35
C ALA A 13 -4.05 -2.98 -2.55
N LEU A 14 -3.09 -2.78 -1.64
CA LEU A 14 -2.94 -1.53 -0.87
C LEU A 14 -2.63 -0.32 -1.78
N VAL A 15 -1.81 -0.49 -2.81
CA VAL A 15 -1.55 0.57 -3.79
C VAL A 15 -2.82 0.92 -4.55
N LEU A 16 -3.58 -0.06 -5.05
CA LEU A 16 -4.86 0.20 -5.71
C LEU A 16 -5.85 0.92 -4.78
N LEU A 17 -5.92 0.50 -3.53
CA LEU A 17 -6.76 1.14 -2.51
C LEU A 17 -6.36 2.60 -2.29
N SER A 18 -5.05 2.90 -2.27
CA SER A 18 -4.56 4.27 -2.16
C SER A 18 -4.99 5.16 -3.33
N VAL A 19 -5.00 4.63 -4.56
CA VAL A 19 -5.45 5.37 -5.75
C VAL A 19 -6.94 5.71 -5.64
N VAL A 20 -7.77 4.75 -5.21
CA VAL A 20 -9.20 4.98 -4.99
C VAL A 20 -9.44 6.01 -3.89
N CYS A 21 -8.69 5.92 -2.78
CA CYS A 21 -8.78 6.87 -1.67
C CYS A 21 -8.35 8.29 -2.10
N LEU A 22 -7.32 8.41 -2.94
CA LEU A 22 -6.86 9.68 -3.47
C LEU A 22 -7.92 10.32 -4.38
N GLY A 23 -8.59 9.54 -5.23
CA GLY A 23 -9.74 9.99 -5.99
C GLY A 23 -10.89 10.48 -5.09
N GLY A 24 -11.23 9.70 -4.05
CA GLY A 24 -12.22 10.09 -3.06
C GLY A 24 -11.85 11.38 -2.31
N PHE A 25 -10.57 11.55 -1.98
CA PHE A 25 -10.04 12.76 -1.35
C PHE A 25 -10.22 13.99 -2.23
N LEU A 26 -9.83 13.91 -3.50
CA LEU A 26 -9.99 15.01 -4.46
C LEU A 26 -11.46 15.39 -4.64
N VAL A 27 -12.36 14.40 -4.75
CA VAL A 27 -13.80 14.65 -4.87
C VAL A 27 -14.37 15.28 -3.60
N ALA A 28 -14.02 14.76 -2.42
CA ALA A 28 -14.47 15.30 -1.14
C ALA A 28 -13.93 16.72 -0.88
N ALA A 29 -12.67 16.98 -1.25
CA ALA A 29 -12.07 18.30 -1.16
C ALA A 29 -12.73 19.30 -2.12
N GLY A 30 -13.02 18.89 -3.36
CA GLY A 30 -13.67 19.72 -4.37
C GLY A 30 -15.16 20.00 -4.10
N SER A 31 -15.85 19.08 -3.42
CA SER A 31 -17.27 19.21 -3.09
C SER A 31 -17.56 19.95 -1.77
N GLY A 32 -16.53 20.38 -1.03
CA GLY A 32 -16.68 21.08 0.25
C GLY A 32 -16.94 20.15 1.45
N GLN A 33 -16.87 18.83 1.25
CA GLN A 33 -17.09 17.83 2.29
C GLN A 33 -15.80 17.58 3.11
N GLY A 34 -15.35 18.60 3.84
CA GLY A 34 -14.04 18.61 4.53
C GLY A 34 -13.79 17.42 5.46
N GLY A 35 -14.80 16.93 6.18
CA GLY A 35 -14.65 15.75 7.05
C GLY A 35 -14.33 14.46 6.28
N TRP A 36 -14.99 14.25 5.13
CA TRP A 36 -14.74 13.09 4.26
C TRP A 36 -13.39 13.19 3.53
N ALA A 37 -12.94 14.41 3.24
CA ALA A 37 -11.60 14.64 2.72
C ALA A 37 -10.54 14.21 3.74
N VAL A 38 -10.65 14.60 5.02
CA VAL A 38 -9.68 14.17 6.04
C VAL A 38 -9.64 12.64 6.18
N ILE A 39 -10.81 11.98 6.19
CA ILE A 39 -10.89 10.52 6.31
C ILE A 39 -10.25 9.83 5.11
N SER A 40 -10.64 10.18 3.88
CA SER A 40 -10.09 9.58 2.66
C SER A 40 -8.60 9.85 2.48
N GLY A 41 -8.13 11.05 2.81
CA GLY A 41 -6.71 11.40 2.81
C GLY A 41 -5.91 10.57 3.82
N SER A 42 -6.39 10.44 5.06
CA SER A 42 -5.73 9.63 6.09
C SER A 42 -5.68 8.14 5.72
N LEU A 43 -6.77 7.60 5.15
CA LEU A 43 -6.84 6.22 4.68
C LEU A 43 -5.84 5.96 3.54
N CYS A 44 -5.67 6.93 2.63
CA CYS A 44 -4.68 6.88 1.57
C CYS A 44 -3.24 6.79 2.13
N VAL A 45 -2.91 7.64 3.11
CA VAL A 45 -1.58 7.64 3.75
C VAL A 45 -1.30 6.30 4.44
N VAL A 46 -2.26 5.77 5.20
CA VAL A 46 -2.10 4.47 5.88
C VAL A 46 -1.93 3.33 4.87
N ALA A 47 -2.69 3.35 3.77
CA ALA A 47 -2.59 2.35 2.72
C ALA A 47 -1.20 2.36 2.05
N LEU A 48 -0.69 3.55 1.72
CA LEU A 48 0.65 3.71 1.14
C LEU A 48 1.75 3.29 2.11
N ALA A 49 1.67 3.71 3.38
CA ALA A 49 2.63 3.33 4.41
C ALA A 49 2.63 1.81 4.62
N GLY A 50 1.45 1.18 4.65
CA GLY A 50 1.30 -0.27 4.73
C GLY A 50 1.91 -1.01 3.54
N ALA A 51 1.67 -0.51 2.31
CA ALA A 51 2.27 -1.10 1.10
C ALA A 51 3.80 -1.02 1.14
N MET A 52 4.36 0.14 1.50
CA MET A 52 5.81 0.33 1.60
C MET A 52 6.42 -0.54 2.71
N ALA A 53 5.78 -0.65 3.87
CA ALA A 53 6.26 -1.46 4.97
C ALA A 53 6.27 -2.95 4.63
N LEU A 54 5.22 -3.45 3.94
CA LEU A 54 5.16 -4.84 3.51
C LEU A 54 6.20 -5.16 2.44
N TYR A 55 6.31 -4.33 1.41
CA TYR A 55 7.28 -4.54 0.33
C TYR A 55 8.73 -4.35 0.81
N GLY A 56 9.00 -3.29 1.57
CA GLY A 56 10.33 -3.07 2.16
C GLY A 56 10.69 -4.15 3.18
N GLY A 57 9.70 -4.65 3.94
CA GLY A 57 9.84 -5.75 4.88
C GLY A 57 10.23 -7.04 4.18
N THR A 58 9.58 -7.38 3.06
CA THR A 58 9.92 -8.59 2.28
C THR A 58 11.29 -8.49 1.64
N VAL A 59 11.64 -7.34 1.05
CA VAL A 59 12.99 -7.09 0.50
C VAL A 59 14.05 -7.23 1.59
N ARG A 60 13.82 -6.65 2.79
CA ARG A 60 14.74 -6.78 3.92
C ARG A 60 14.81 -8.22 4.44
N HIS A 61 13.70 -8.94 4.44
CA HIS A 61 13.63 -10.33 4.87
C HIS A 61 14.40 -11.25 3.90
N ASP A 62 14.16 -11.14 2.60
CA ASP A 62 14.89 -11.88 1.55
C ASP A 62 16.40 -11.58 1.60
N HIS A 63 16.77 -10.30 1.77
CA HIS A 63 18.18 -9.91 1.88
C HIS A 63 18.87 -10.48 3.14
N ARG A 64 18.14 -10.64 4.25
CA ARG A 64 18.67 -11.29 5.46
C ARG A 64 18.89 -12.79 5.26
N LEU A 65 18.05 -13.42 4.45
CA LEU A 65 18.12 -14.85 4.15
C LEU A 65 19.13 -15.20 3.06
N HIS A 66 19.90 -14.22 2.55
CA HIS A 66 20.89 -14.39 1.48
C HIS A 66 20.29 -15.01 0.21
N HIS A 67 19.00 -14.78 -0.03
CA HIS A 67 18.40 -15.12 -1.32
C HIS A 67 18.88 -14.10 -2.36
N GLU A 68 19.60 -14.59 -3.39
CA GLU A 68 20.29 -13.77 -4.39
C GLU A 68 19.35 -12.94 -5.28
N THR A 69 18.06 -13.26 -5.28
CA THR A 69 17.02 -12.53 -6.00
C THR A 69 15.71 -12.57 -5.23
N PRO A 70 14.89 -11.50 -5.25
CA PRO A 70 13.52 -11.55 -4.77
C PRO A 70 12.72 -12.51 -5.66
N HIS A 71 12.66 -13.76 -5.25
CA HIS A 71 11.76 -14.78 -5.77
C HIS A 71 10.30 -14.41 -5.48
N LEU A 72 9.76 -13.61 -6.40
CA LEU A 72 8.34 -13.31 -6.52
C LEU A 72 7.54 -14.49 -7.11
N PHE A 73 8.20 -15.57 -7.56
CA PHE A 73 7.59 -16.74 -8.20
C PHE A 73 8.10 -18.09 -7.72
#